data_AF-A0A7W8AF57-F1
#
_entry.id   AF-A0A7W8AF57-F1
#
_cell.length_a   1.000
_cell.length_b   1.000
_cell.length_c   1.000
_cell.angle_alpha   90.00
_cell.angle_beta   90.00
_cell.angle_gamma   90.00
#
_symmetry.space_group_name_H-M   'P 1'
#
loop_
_entity.id
_entity.type
_entity.pdbx_description
1 polymer ?
#
loop_
_entity_poly.entity_id
_entity_poly.type
_entity_poly.pdbx_seq_one_letter_code
_entity_poly.pdbx_strand_id
1 'polypeptide(L)'
;MSGFDQGPDVSHADLRGTGAGLGQTGTTWLEAVAELRAGLEGQGDPWGEGPGSMVQAAYLEVTKKALEVCEALGERQVTSGEDVRVMEANYKAAERRVEEEVARVRRLLEGSGPA
;
A
#
# COMPACT_ATOMS: atom_id res chain seq x y z
N MET A 1 11.36 -33.66 17.10
CA MET A 1 11.42 -32.89 15.85
C MET A 1 10.03 -32.37 15.54
N SER A 2 9.76 -31.10 15.81
CA SER A 2 8.69 -30.37 15.10
C SER A 2 9.16 -28.93 14.99
N GLY A 3 9.87 -28.65 13.92
CA GLY A 3 10.05 -27.29 13.43
C GLY A 3 8.68 -26.80 12.99
N PHE A 4 7.92 -26.23 13.92
CA PHE A 4 7.06 -25.12 13.54
C PHE A 4 8.04 -24.00 13.24
N ASP A 5 8.35 -23.86 11.95
CA ASP A 5 9.04 -22.71 11.41
C ASP A 5 8.28 -21.49 11.94
N GLN A 6 8.88 -20.80 12.93
CA GLN A 6 8.32 -19.57 13.44
C GLN A 6 8.46 -18.61 12.27
N GLY A 7 7.36 -18.43 11.53
CA GLY A 7 7.27 -17.41 10.50
C GLY A 7 7.78 -16.08 11.05
N PRO A 8 8.28 -15.18 10.19
CA PRO A 8 8.89 -13.93 10.64
C PRO A 8 8.01 -13.27 11.70
N ASP A 9 8.61 -12.96 12.85
CA ASP A 9 7.94 -12.33 13.99
C ASP A 9 7.59 -10.89 13.61
N VAL A 10 6.43 -10.71 12.98
CA VAL A 10 5.93 -9.43 12.49
C VAL A 10 4.92 -8.91 13.50
N SER A 11 5.24 -7.78 14.14
CA SER A 11 4.35 -7.19 15.14
C SER A 11 3.23 -6.38 14.48
N HIS A 12 2.10 -6.20 15.19
CA HIS A 12 1.04 -5.27 14.79
C HIS A 12 1.55 -3.85 14.59
N ALA A 13 2.55 -3.43 15.37
CA ALA A 13 3.15 -2.11 15.26
C ALA A 13 3.90 -1.96 13.93
N ASP A 14 4.63 -3.01 13.51
CA ASP A 14 5.34 -3.03 12.24
C ASP A 14 4.36 -2.95 11.06
N LEU A 15 3.30 -3.78 11.08
CA LEU A 15 2.27 -3.74 10.03
C LEU A 15 1.59 -2.38 9.93
N ARG A 16 1.20 -1.79 11.06
CA ARG A 16 0.56 -0.48 11.08
C ARG A 16 1.51 0.60 10.56
N GLY A 17 2.77 0.57 10.99
CA GLY A 17 3.81 1.50 10.56
C GLY A 17 4.07 1.40 9.06
N THR A 18 4.30 0.19 8.55
CA THR A 18 4.52 -0.07 7.13
C THR A 18 3.31 0.31 6.29
N GLY A 19 2.09 -0.07 6.70
CA GLY A 19 0.86 0.29 5.98
C GLY A 19 0.65 1.80 5.92
N ALA A 20 0.96 2.53 6.99
CA ALA A 20 0.93 3.99 6.99
C ALA A 20 2.02 4.61 6.10
N GLY A 21 3.25 4.11 6.18
CA GLY A 21 4.37 4.62 5.39
C GLY A 21 4.19 4.41 3.89
N LEU A 22 3.69 3.24 3.47
CA LEU A 22 3.39 2.96 2.06
C LEU A 22 2.27 3.86 1.55
N GLY A 23 1.18 4.01 2.33
CA GLY A 23 0.09 4.90 1.98
C GLY A 23 0.54 6.35 1.83
N GLN A 24 1.32 6.85 2.78
CA GLN A 24 1.86 8.21 2.73
C GLN A 24 2.80 8.41 1.55
N THR A 25 3.71 7.47 1.28
CA THR A 25 4.62 7.54 0.13
C THR A 25 3.86 7.59 -1.18
N GLY A 26 2.82 6.76 -1.33
CA GLY A 26 1.93 6.76 -2.48
C GLY A 26 1.20 8.09 -2.66
N THR A 27 0.63 8.65 -1.59
CA THR A 27 -0.03 9.97 -1.62
C THR A 27 0.93 11.08 -2.04
N THR A 28 2.10 11.18 -1.40
CA THR A 28 3.11 12.20 -1.73
C THR A 28 3.62 12.06 -3.17
N TRP A 29 3.76 10.83 -3.66
CA TRP A 29 4.12 10.59 -5.06
C TRP A 29 3.04 11.10 -6.02
N LEU A 30 1.77 10.80 -5.75
CA LEU A 30 0.64 11.27 -6.57
C LEU A 30 0.54 12.80 -6.59
N GLU A 31 0.78 13.46 -5.46
CA GLU A 31 0.86 14.93 -5.36
C GLU A 31 1.97 15.47 -6.28
N ALA A 32 3.18 14.92 -6.20
CA ALA A 32 4.30 15.34 -7.06
C ALA A 32 4.02 15.12 -8.55
N VAL A 33 3.33 14.03 -8.91
CA VAL A 33 2.93 13.77 -10.31
C VAL A 33 1.88 14.77 -10.78
N ALA A 34 0.92 15.13 -9.92
CA ALA A 34 -0.07 16.16 -10.23
C ALA A 34 0.57 17.54 -10.42
N GLU A 35 1.54 17.91 -9.58
CA GLU A 35 2.32 19.15 -9.73
C GLU A 35 3.11 19.17 -11.05
N LEU A 36 3.77 18.06 -11.39
CA LEU A 36 4.51 17.93 -12.64
C LEU A 36 3.58 18.08 -13.85
N ARG A 37 2.42 17.41 -13.84
CA ARG A 37 1.41 17.51 -14.90
C ARG A 37 0.97 18.97 -15.10
N ALA A 38 0.61 19.65 -14.02
CA ALA A 38 0.21 21.06 -14.08
C ALA A 38 1.34 21.96 -14.60
N GLY A 39 2.58 21.70 -14.20
CA GLY A 39 3.75 22.43 -14.69
C GLY A 39 3.98 22.28 -16.19
N LEU A 40 3.80 21.07 -16.73
CA LEU A 40 3.97 20.78 -18.16
C LEU A 40 2.85 21.38 -19.01
N GLU A 41 1.61 21.34 -18.54
CA GLU A 41 0.46 21.96 -19.22
C GLU A 41 0.59 23.51 -19.27
N GLY A 42 1.29 24.11 -18.30
CA GLY A 42 1.49 25.56 -18.22
C GLY A 42 2.62 26.14 -19.09
N GLN A 43 3.53 25.33 -19.64
CA GLN A 43 4.73 25.82 -20.34
C GLN A 43 4.52 26.22 -21.81
N GLY A 44 3.39 25.86 -22.43
CA GLY A 44 3.15 26.09 -23.86
C GLY A 44 4.01 25.21 -24.77
N ASP A 45 4.08 25.54 -26.06
CA ASP A 45 4.88 24.78 -27.05
C ASP A 45 6.26 25.45 -27.26
N PRO A 46 7.35 24.86 -26.75
CA PRO A 46 8.69 25.41 -26.94
C PRO A 46 9.31 25.08 -28.31
N TRP A 47 8.70 24.18 -29.10
CA TRP A 47 9.30 23.65 -30.33
C TRP A 47 8.90 24.43 -31.59
N GLY A 48 7.81 25.18 -31.55
CA GLY A 48 7.35 26.03 -32.65
C GLY A 48 6.86 25.26 -33.88
N GLU A 49 6.65 25.97 -35.00
CA GLU A 49 6.02 25.41 -36.19
C GLU A 49 6.95 24.52 -37.05
N GLY A 50 6.37 23.83 -38.04
CA GLY A 50 7.11 22.99 -38.99
C GLY A 50 7.60 21.69 -38.32
N PRO A 51 8.87 21.28 -38.51
CA PRO A 51 9.41 20.09 -37.84
C PRO A 51 9.26 20.12 -36.31
N GLY A 52 9.22 21.30 -35.69
CA GLY A 52 8.98 21.48 -34.26
C GLY A 52 7.63 20.92 -33.78
N SER A 53 6.57 21.07 -34.58
CA SER A 53 5.24 20.56 -34.26
C SER A 53 5.18 19.02 -34.14
N MET A 54 5.99 18.31 -34.94
CA MET A 54 6.10 16.86 -34.85
C MET A 54 6.83 16.45 -33.56
N VAL A 55 7.86 17.20 -33.17
CA VAL A 55 8.58 16.99 -31.90
C VAL A 55 7.63 17.24 -30.73
N GLN A 56 6.83 18.30 -30.77
CA GLN A 56 5.83 18.59 -29.75
C GLN A 56 4.79 17.47 -29.63
N ALA A 57 4.25 16.98 -30.74
CA ALA A 57 3.28 15.88 -30.71
C ALA A 57 3.85 14.60 -30.08
N ALA A 58 5.07 14.22 -30.49
CA ALA A 58 5.74 13.05 -29.91
C ALA A 58 6.07 13.26 -28.42
N TYR A 59 6.52 14.45 -28.04
CA TYR A 59 6.81 14.82 -26.67
C TYR A 59 5.58 14.70 -25.78
N LEU A 60 4.42 15.22 -26.22
CA LEU A 60 3.16 15.15 -25.46
C LEU A 60 2.71 13.71 -25.24
N GLU A 61 2.78 12.85 -26.25
CA GLU A 61 2.38 11.44 -26.11
C GLU A 61 3.29 10.66 -25.17
N VAL A 62 4.62 10.85 -25.29
CA VAL A 62 5.58 10.20 -24.37
C VAL A 62 5.39 10.70 -22.95
N THR A 63 5.20 12.01 -22.78
CA THR A 63 4.98 12.65 -21.48
C THR A 63 3.69 12.16 -20.83
N LYS A 64 2.59 12.12 -21.58
CA LYS A 64 1.31 11.57 -21.12
C LYS A 64 1.51 10.14 -20.65
N LYS A 65 2.20 9.31 -21.44
CA LYS A 65 2.43 7.91 -21.06
C LYS A 65 3.30 7.77 -19.80
N ALA A 66 4.32 8.61 -19.67
CA ALA A 66 5.16 8.62 -18.48
C ALA A 66 4.35 9.01 -17.23
N LEU A 67 3.51 10.04 -17.32
CA LEU A 67 2.64 10.47 -16.21
C LEU A 67 1.65 9.37 -15.80
N GLU A 68 1.01 8.69 -16.76
CA GLU A 68 0.11 7.55 -16.47
C GLU A 68 0.82 6.43 -15.70
N VAL A 69 2.08 6.11 -16.06
CA VAL A 69 2.86 5.08 -15.37
C VAL A 69 3.22 5.52 -13.96
N CYS A 70 3.57 6.80 -13.78
CA CYS A 70 3.84 7.36 -12.46
C CYS A 70 2.58 7.34 -11.58
N GLU A 71 1.42 7.72 -12.10
CA GLU A 71 0.14 7.66 -11.38
C GLU A 71 -0.17 6.23 -10.92
N ALA A 72 -0.07 5.26 -11.84
CA ALA A 72 -0.31 3.85 -11.52
C ALA A 72 0.66 3.31 -10.45
N LEU A 73 1.90 3.80 -10.39
CA LEU A 73 2.85 3.42 -9.33
C LEU A 73 2.42 3.99 -7.97
N GLY A 74 2.00 5.26 -7.92
CA GLY A 74 1.51 5.90 -6.70
C GLY A 74 0.27 5.20 -6.15
N GLU A 75 -0.70 4.92 -7.03
CA GLU A 75 -1.93 4.18 -6.67
C GLU A 75 -1.61 2.80 -6.08
N ARG A 76 -0.69 2.05 -6.70
CA ARG A 76 -0.26 0.75 -6.19
C ARG A 76 0.35 0.83 -4.79
N GLN A 77 1.11 1.89 -4.49
CA GLN A 77 1.68 2.08 -3.15
C GLN A 77 0.59 2.40 -2.12
N VAL A 78 -0.40 3.22 -2.48
CA VAL A 78 -1.57 3.50 -1.63
C VAL A 78 -2.31 2.20 -1.31
N THR A 79 -2.68 1.43 -2.34
CA THR A 79 -3.39 0.14 -2.16
C THR A 79 -2.55 -0.86 -1.38
N SER A 80 -1.24 -0.96 -1.63
CA SER A 80 -0.37 -1.84 -0.84
C SER A 80 -0.35 -1.45 0.64
N GLY A 81 -0.40 -0.15 0.95
CA GLY A 81 -0.52 0.34 2.32
C GLY A 81 -1.85 -0.06 2.98
N GLU A 82 -2.95 -0.03 2.22
CA GLU A 82 -4.26 -0.50 2.67
C GLU A 82 -4.29 -2.01 2.91
N ASP A 83 -3.72 -2.81 2.02
CA ASP A 83 -3.62 -4.26 2.16
C ASP A 83 -2.87 -4.65 3.45
N VAL A 84 -1.77 -3.96 3.75
CA VAL A 84 -1.01 -4.19 4.99
C VAL A 84 -1.84 -3.81 6.23
N ARG A 85 -2.63 -2.74 6.19
CA ARG A 85 -3.53 -2.36 7.30
C ARG A 85 -4.65 -3.39 7.48
N VAL A 86 -5.21 -3.91 6.39
CA VAL A 86 -6.20 -5.00 6.45
C VAL A 86 -5.57 -6.26 7.04
N MET A 87 -4.31 -6.55 6.71
CA MET A 87 -3.58 -7.67 7.28
C MET A 87 -3.41 -7.53 8.80
N GLU A 88 -3.07 -6.34 9.31
CA GLU A 88 -3.00 -6.06 10.77
C GLU A 88 -4.36 -6.33 11.45
N ALA A 89 -5.44 -5.82 10.86
CA ALA A 89 -6.78 -6.00 11.41
C ALA A 89 -7.20 -7.48 11.45
N ASN A 90 -6.88 -8.22 10.39
CA ASN A 90 -7.14 -9.65 10.30
C ASN A 90 -6.30 -10.45 11.31
N TYR A 91 -5.02 -10.10 11.45
CA TYR A 91 -4.14 -10.75 12.42
C TYR A 91 -4.67 -10.56 13.85
N LYS A 92 -5.07 -9.34 14.20
CA LYS A 92 -5.64 -9.02 15.52
C LYS A 92 -6.99 -9.71 15.77
N ALA A 93 -7.79 -9.92 14.73
CA ALA A 93 -9.02 -10.69 14.84
C ALA A 93 -8.74 -12.19 15.05
N ALA A 94 -7.71 -12.74 14.40
CA ALA A 94 -7.30 -14.13 14.59
C ALA A 94 -6.78 -14.39 16.00
N GLU A 95 -5.90 -13.52 16.54
CA GLU A 95 -5.40 -13.64 17.92
C GLU A 95 -6.53 -13.65 18.94
N ARG A 96 -7.48 -12.70 18.85
CA ARG A 96 -8.64 -12.65 19.76
C ARG A 96 -9.47 -13.92 19.74
N ARG A 97 -9.71 -14.51 18.57
CA ARG A 97 -10.44 -15.79 18.46
C ARG A 97 -9.68 -16.93 19.14
N VAL A 98 -8.37 -16.97 19.01
CA VAL A 98 -7.53 -17.96 19.70
C VAL A 98 -7.60 -17.76 21.20
N GLU A 99 -7.48 -16.53 21.70
CA GLU A 99 -7.60 -16.21 23.12
C GLU A 99 -8.96 -16.62 23.70
N GLU A 100 -10.06 -16.33 22.97
CA GLU A 100 -11.42 -16.70 23.36
C GLU A 100 -11.61 -18.23 23.43
N GLU A 101 -11.11 -18.97 22.44
CA GLU A 101 -11.18 -20.44 22.44
C GLU A 101 -10.29 -21.06 23.52
N VAL A 102 -9.09 -20.53 23.75
CA VAL A 102 -8.22 -20.98 24.86
C VAL A 102 -8.90 -20.72 26.20
N ALA A 103 -9.50 -19.55 26.41
CA ALA A 103 -10.25 -19.23 27.62
C ALA A 103 -11.49 -20.12 27.80
N ARG A 104 -12.15 -20.51 26.71
CA ARG A 104 -13.26 -21.45 26.71
C ARG A 104 -12.81 -22.87 27.11
N VAL A 105 -11.77 -23.40 26.46
CA VAL A 105 -11.22 -24.73 26.78
C VAL A 105 -10.73 -24.78 28.23
N ARG A 106 -10.05 -23.74 28.70
CA ARG A 106 -9.59 -23.66 30.09
C ARG A 106 -10.74 -23.72 31.10
N ARG A 107 -11.82 -22.97 30.87
CA ARG A 107 -13.04 -23.03 31.70
C ARG A 107 -13.68 -24.41 31.72
N LEU A 108 -13.71 -25.12 30.58
CA LEU A 108 -14.24 -26.48 30.52
C LEU A 108 -13.39 -27.46 31.33
N LEU A 109 -12.07 -27.33 31.28
CA LEU A 109 -11.15 -28.19 32.05
C LEU A 109 -11.22 -27.91 33.55
N GLU A 110 -11.31 -26.64 33.95
CA GLU A 110 -11.43 -26.24 35.36
C GLU A 110 -12.82 -26.56 35.95
N GLY A 111 -13.88 -26.52 35.14
CA GLY A 111 -15.24 -26.87 35.54
C GLY A 111 -15.57 -28.37 35.53
N SER A 112 -14.66 -29.22 35.04
CA SER A 112 -14.83 -30.69 34.96
C SER A 112 -14.10 -31.45 36.08
N GLY A 113 -13.66 -30.76 37.15
CA GLY A 113 -13.08 -31.41 38.33
C GLY A 113 -14.09 -32.31 39.05
N PRO A 114 -13.67 -33.47 39.61
CA PRO A 114 -14.58 -34.46 40.16
C PRO A 114 -15.36 -33.91 41.35
N ALA A 115 -16.68 -34.07 41.30
CA ALA A 115 -17.60 -33.81 42.41
C ALA A 115 -17.45 -34.84 43.53
#